data_AF-A0A9P0YN98-F1
#
_entry.id   AF-A0A9P0YN98-F1
#
_cell.length_a   1.000
_cell.length_b   1.000
_cell.length_c   1.000
_cell.angle_alpha   90.00
_cell.angle_beta   90.00
_cell.angle_gamma   90.00
#
_symmetry.space_group_name_H-M   'P 1'
#
loop_
_entity.id
_entity.type
_entity.pdbx_description
1 polymer ?
#
loop_
_entity_poly.entity_id
_entity_poly.type
_entity_poly.pdbx_seq_one_letter_code
_entity_poly.pdbx_strand_id
1 'polypeptide(L)'
;MNITALPALQFHPVLNDMIPPPSPAIPHDQLPTAEHVVMELKHLGSVIQEHQRGLDIISTEELAERIRRNHRIVSRYSQTDGDVVTIAQQMQGQMQQMQQMQGQMQQMQGQMQQMQGQMQQMQQMQGQITDQITALTALVTAQNGQLNAIAGQITGQGQQIELLSVRLDASAARAHNSANTSNALNLLRPIVKTIPNHPDPQPHPAFHFNENSYAIGTPPPDGLVPHTFEAVNAIDSHNQFDAIYWFYNDAKLARGDKNLIQRRSALATFMKS
;
A
#
# COMPACT_ATOMS: atom_id res chain seq x y z
N MET A 1 -24.73 -21.45 55.09
CA MET A 1 -25.81 -22.45 55.09
C MET A 1 -26.18 -22.73 56.54
N ASN A 2 -27.47 -22.63 56.82
CA ASN A 2 -28.07 -22.74 58.15
C ASN A 2 -27.95 -24.20 58.64
N ILE A 3 -27.29 -24.41 59.78
CA ILE A 3 -27.13 -25.73 60.39
C ILE A 3 -28.46 -26.07 61.09
N THR A 4 -29.36 -26.74 60.38
CA THR A 4 -30.58 -27.28 60.97
C THR A 4 -30.22 -28.43 61.90
N ALA A 5 -30.33 -28.17 63.20
CA ALA A 5 -30.11 -29.11 64.28
C ALA A 5 -31.01 -30.36 64.14
N LEU A 6 -30.42 -31.54 64.37
CA LEU A 6 -31.14 -32.80 64.57
C LEU A 6 -32.08 -32.68 65.79
N PRO A 7 -33.34 -33.14 65.71
CA PRO A 7 -34.21 -33.19 66.88
C PRO A 7 -33.70 -34.25 67.86
N ALA A 8 -33.55 -33.85 69.12
CA ALA A 8 -33.21 -34.73 70.23
C ALA A 8 -34.27 -35.83 70.40
N LEU A 9 -33.82 -37.08 70.41
CA LEU A 9 -34.63 -38.24 70.81
C LEU A 9 -35.04 -38.06 72.28
N GLN A 10 -36.29 -37.66 72.51
CA GLN A 10 -36.91 -37.68 73.83
C GLN A 10 -37.11 -39.14 74.25
N PHE A 11 -36.30 -39.62 75.18
CA PHE A 11 -36.59 -40.83 75.93
C PHE A 11 -37.77 -40.54 76.85
N HIS A 12 -38.94 -41.10 76.55
CA HIS A 12 -40.04 -41.17 77.50
C HIS A 12 -39.75 -42.27 78.54
N PRO A 13 -39.62 -41.95 79.84
CA PRO A 13 -39.57 -42.96 80.88
C PRO A 13 -41.00 -43.42 81.17
N VAL A 14 -41.48 -44.45 80.48
CA VAL A 14 -42.75 -45.10 80.83
C VAL A 14 -42.42 -46.45 81.44
N LEU A 15 -42.27 -46.48 82.77
CA LEU A 15 -42.49 -47.65 83.63
C LEU A 15 -42.32 -47.23 85.10
N ASN A 16 -43.14 -46.26 85.52
CA ASN A 16 -43.29 -45.90 86.92
C ASN A 16 -44.79 -45.78 87.18
N ASP A 17 -45.47 -46.93 87.29
CA ASP A 17 -46.82 -47.09 87.87
C ASP A 17 -47.24 -48.56 87.79
N MET A 18 -46.61 -49.42 88.60
CA MET A 18 -47.18 -50.71 89.00
C MET A 18 -46.75 -51.00 90.43
N ILE A 19 -47.20 -50.18 91.38
CA ILE A 19 -47.38 -50.64 92.77
C ILE A 19 -48.71 -51.39 92.75
N PRO A 20 -48.73 -52.74 92.80
CA PRO A 20 -50.00 -53.44 92.95
C PRO A 20 -50.62 -53.03 94.30
N PRO A 21 -51.95 -52.80 94.36
CA PRO A 21 -52.64 -52.54 95.62
C PRO A 21 -52.44 -53.72 96.59
N PRO A 22 -52.54 -53.50 97.92
CA PRO A 22 -52.39 -54.56 98.89
C PRO A 22 -53.38 -55.70 98.60
N SER A 23 -52.85 -56.91 98.41
CA SER A 23 -53.63 -58.11 98.14
C SER A 23 -54.75 -58.27 99.18
N PRO A 24 -56.02 -58.45 98.76
CA PRO A 24 -57.08 -58.80 99.70
C PRO A 24 -56.74 -60.12 100.39
N ALA A 25 -57.00 -60.21 101.70
CA ALA A 25 -56.80 -61.43 102.47
C ALA A 25 -57.48 -62.62 101.77
N ILE A 26 -56.67 -63.58 101.33
CA ILE A 26 -57.12 -64.78 100.63
C ILE A 26 -57.89 -65.65 101.64
N PRO A 27 -59.19 -65.93 101.43
CA PRO A 27 -59.95 -66.85 102.28
C PRO A 27 -59.31 -68.25 102.23
N HIS A 28 -59.20 -68.91 103.38
CA HIS A 28 -58.47 -70.18 103.56
C HIS A 28 -58.98 -71.38 102.73
N ASP A 29 -60.00 -71.20 101.88
CA ASP A 29 -60.63 -72.23 101.03
C ASP A 29 -60.47 -72.00 99.52
N GLN A 30 -59.60 -71.08 99.07
CA GLN A 30 -59.31 -70.84 97.64
C GLN A 30 -57.82 -70.77 97.32
N LEU A 31 -57.02 -71.64 97.94
CA LEU A 31 -55.69 -71.95 97.39
C LEU A 31 -55.88 -72.56 96.00
N PRO A 32 -55.33 -71.98 94.92
CA PRO A 32 -55.38 -72.60 93.61
C PRO A 32 -54.86 -74.04 93.73
N THR A 33 -55.64 -74.99 93.23
CA THR A 33 -55.22 -76.39 93.22
C THR A 33 -53.88 -76.50 92.51
N ALA A 34 -53.04 -77.45 92.91
CA ALA A 34 -51.73 -77.67 92.29
C ALA A 34 -51.83 -77.78 90.75
N GLU A 35 -52.95 -78.28 90.24
CA GLU A 35 -53.27 -78.33 88.81
C GLU A 35 -53.41 -76.96 88.14
N HIS A 36 -53.99 -75.96 88.82
CA HIS A 36 -54.17 -74.61 88.29
C HIS A 36 -52.83 -73.89 88.18
N VAL A 37 -51.96 -74.05 89.18
CA VAL A 37 -50.58 -73.55 89.16
C VAL A 37 -49.78 -74.20 88.04
N VAL A 38 -49.95 -75.51 87.82
CA VAL A 38 -49.29 -76.23 86.72
C VAL A 38 -49.79 -75.77 85.34
N MET A 39 -51.08 -75.45 85.20
CA MET A 39 -51.62 -74.89 83.95
C MET A 39 -51.08 -73.48 83.67
N GLU A 40 -51.04 -72.59 84.66
CA GLU A 40 -50.45 -71.26 84.49
C GLU A 40 -48.96 -71.34 84.15
N LEU A 41 -48.18 -72.20 84.81
CA LEU A 41 -46.77 -72.40 84.49
C LEU A 41 -46.56 -72.94 83.06
N LYS A 42 -47.44 -73.83 82.58
CA LYS A 42 -47.42 -74.29 81.18
C LYS A 42 -47.77 -73.15 80.21
N HIS A 43 -48.77 -72.34 80.53
CA HIS A 43 -49.15 -71.20 79.71
C HIS A 43 -48.03 -70.15 79.64
N LEU A 44 -47.44 -69.80 80.78
CA LEU A 44 -46.29 -68.90 80.87
C LEU A 44 -45.09 -69.45 80.08
N GLY A 45 -44.83 -70.76 80.18
CA GLY A 45 -43.81 -71.44 79.39
C GLY A 45 -44.06 -71.33 77.88
N SER A 46 -45.30 -71.48 77.43
CA SER A 46 -45.69 -71.29 76.02
C SER A 46 -45.50 -69.83 75.57
N VAL A 47 -45.91 -68.86 76.39
CA VAL A 47 -45.77 -67.42 76.10
C VAL A 47 -44.29 -67.02 76.04
N ILE A 48 -43.46 -67.54 76.95
CA ILE A 48 -42.00 -67.31 76.92
C ILE A 48 -41.39 -67.93 75.66
N GLN A 49 -41.80 -69.15 75.28
CA GLN A 49 -41.31 -69.83 74.08
C GLN A 49 -41.73 -69.10 72.79
N GLU A 50 -42.92 -68.50 72.78
CA GLU A 50 -43.42 -67.68 71.67
C GLU A 50 -42.70 -66.34 71.58
N HIS A 51 -42.45 -65.66 72.70
CA HIS A 51 -41.58 -64.47 72.73
C HIS A 51 -40.14 -64.79 72.31
N GLN A 52 -39.59 -65.93 72.73
CA GLN A 52 -38.26 -66.38 72.31
C GLN A 52 -38.23 -66.66 70.80
N ARG A 53 -39.29 -67.26 70.24
CA ARG A 53 -39.48 -67.38 68.79
C ARG A 53 -39.58 -66.03 68.09
N GLY A 54 -40.30 -65.06 68.65
CA GLY A 54 -40.37 -63.69 68.16
C GLY A 54 -39.01 -63.01 68.09
N LEU A 55 -38.15 -63.28 69.07
CA LEU A 55 -36.75 -62.81 69.11
C LEU A 55 -35.84 -63.58 68.14
N ASP A 56 -36.09 -64.88 67.89
CA ASP A 56 -35.37 -65.68 66.90
C ASP A 56 -35.81 -65.41 65.44
N ILE A 57 -37.05 -64.94 65.22
CA ILE A 57 -37.58 -64.59 63.88
C ILE A 57 -36.76 -63.46 63.26
N ILE A 58 -36.23 -62.54 64.06
CA ILE A 58 -35.13 -61.65 63.65
C ILE A 58 -33.85 -62.28 64.16
N SER A 59 -33.35 -63.26 63.41
CA SER A 59 -32.05 -63.85 63.75
C SER A 59 -31.01 -62.72 63.87
N THR A 60 -30.10 -62.87 64.82
CA THR A 60 -28.94 -61.98 64.98
C THR A 60 -28.17 -61.77 63.66
N GLU A 61 -28.23 -62.75 62.75
CA GLU A 61 -27.64 -62.69 61.42
C GLU A 61 -28.38 -61.71 60.47
N GLU A 62 -29.71 -61.65 60.48
CA GLU A 62 -30.46 -60.71 59.63
C GLU A 62 -30.17 -59.25 60.05
N LEU A 63 -30.11 -58.99 61.36
CA LEU A 63 -29.73 -57.68 61.87
C LEU A 63 -28.28 -57.34 61.50
N ALA A 64 -27.35 -58.30 61.62
CA ALA A 64 -25.96 -58.11 61.21
C ALA A 64 -25.84 -57.79 59.71
N GLU A 65 -26.59 -58.47 58.84
CA GLU A 65 -26.63 -58.18 57.41
C GLU A 65 -27.21 -56.80 57.08
N ARG A 66 -28.26 -56.37 57.80
CA ARG A 66 -28.81 -55.01 57.66
C ARG A 66 -27.78 -53.96 58.07
N ILE A 67 -27.01 -54.19 59.14
CA ILE A 67 -25.92 -53.31 59.57
C ILE A 67 -24.81 -53.27 58.51
N ARG A 68 -24.37 -54.42 57.98
CA ARG A 68 -23.38 -54.50 56.90
C ARG A 68 -23.85 -53.77 55.64
N ARG A 69 -25.13 -53.90 55.28
CA ARG A 69 -25.74 -53.19 54.14
C ARG A 69 -25.76 -51.68 54.37
N ASN A 70 -26.20 -51.23 55.55
CA ASN A 70 -26.20 -49.80 55.90
C ASN A 70 -24.78 -49.23 55.89
N HIS A 71 -23.79 -49.96 56.42
CA HIS A 71 -22.40 -49.54 56.37
C HIS A 71 -21.93 -49.35 54.92
N ARG A 72 -22.21 -50.30 54.02
CA ARG A 72 -21.93 -50.17 52.57
C ARG A 72 -22.63 -48.96 51.93
N ILE A 73 -23.87 -48.66 52.32
CA ILE A 73 -24.60 -47.49 51.81
C ILE A 73 -23.94 -46.19 52.29
N VAL A 74 -23.63 -46.08 53.58
CA VAL A 74 -22.97 -44.91 54.16
C VAL A 74 -21.62 -44.68 53.49
N SER A 75 -20.80 -45.72 53.30
CA SER A 75 -19.52 -45.59 52.60
C SER A 75 -19.69 -45.06 51.17
N ARG A 76 -20.67 -45.57 50.41
CA ARG A 76 -20.97 -45.08 49.05
C ARG A 76 -21.48 -43.64 49.05
N TYR A 77 -22.28 -43.27 50.05
CA TYR A 77 -22.78 -41.90 50.19
C TYR A 77 -21.64 -40.93 50.46
N SER A 78 -20.73 -41.25 51.39
CA SER A 78 -19.54 -40.45 51.66
C SER A 78 -18.62 -40.31 50.45
N GLN A 79 -18.46 -41.38 49.65
CA GLN A 79 -17.71 -41.30 48.40
C GLN A 79 -18.39 -40.37 47.39
N THR A 80 -19.71 -40.52 47.20
CA THR A 80 -20.49 -39.68 46.28
C THR A 80 -20.43 -38.20 46.68
N ASP A 81 -20.49 -37.90 47.98
CA ASP A 81 -20.35 -36.54 48.51
C ASP A 81 -18.97 -35.94 48.17
N GLY A 82 -17.91 -36.75 48.32
CA GLY A 82 -16.54 -36.38 47.90
C GLY A 82 -16.41 -36.14 46.39
N ASP A 83 -17.06 -36.96 45.56
CA ASP A 83 -17.09 -36.79 44.11
C ASP A 83 -17.82 -35.49 43.72
N VAL A 84 -18.96 -35.19 44.36
CA VAL A 84 -19.73 -33.95 44.13
C VAL A 84 -18.89 -32.71 44.47
N VAL A 85 -18.18 -32.71 45.60
CA VAL A 85 -17.29 -31.61 45.97
C VAL A 85 -16.16 -31.44 44.94
N THR A 86 -15.57 -32.55 44.48
CA THR A 86 -14.51 -32.53 43.47
C THR A 86 -15.02 -31.95 42.15
N ILE A 87 -16.19 -32.38 41.68
CA ILE A 87 -16.82 -31.87 40.46
C ILE A 87 -17.13 -30.38 40.61
N ALA A 88 -17.66 -29.93 41.75
CA ALA A 88 -17.94 -28.52 42.00
C ALA A 88 -16.67 -27.65 41.92
N GLN A 89 -15.55 -28.12 42.48
CA GLN A 89 -14.26 -27.45 42.38
C GLN A 89 -13.74 -27.40 40.94
N GLN A 90 -13.86 -28.49 40.19
CA GLN A 90 -13.48 -28.53 38.77
C GLN A 90 -14.31 -27.55 37.93
N MET A 91 -15.63 -27.51 38.14
CA MET A 91 -16.52 -26.57 37.46
C MET A 91 -16.16 -25.11 37.79
N GLN A 92 -15.84 -24.81 39.05
CA GLN A 92 -15.40 -23.48 39.45
C GLN A 92 -14.09 -23.09 38.75
N GLY A 93 -13.13 -24.01 38.65
CA GLY A 93 -11.88 -23.81 37.91
C GLY A 93 -12.12 -23.54 36.42
N GLN A 94 -13.00 -24.33 35.79
CA GLN A 94 -13.38 -24.12 34.37
C GLN A 94 -14.07 -22.77 34.16
N MET A 95 -14.93 -22.34 35.08
CA MET A 95 -15.60 -21.04 35.00
C MET A 95 -14.59 -19.88 35.06
N GLN A 96 -13.59 -19.96 35.92
CA GLN A 96 -12.52 -18.96 35.99
C GLN A 96 -11.69 -18.92 34.70
N GLN A 97 -11.36 -20.08 34.13
CA GLN A 97 -10.65 -20.14 32.84
C GLN A 97 -11.47 -19.52 31.70
N MET A 98 -12.78 -19.79 31.64
CA MET A 98 -13.65 -19.17 30.65
C MET A 98 -13.71 -17.64 30.79
N GLN A 99 -13.80 -17.13 32.02
CA GLN A 99 -13.79 -15.68 32.27
C GLN A 99 -12.48 -15.03 31.83
N GLN A 100 -11.35 -15.67 32.11
CA GLN A 100 -10.03 -15.19 31.65
C GLN A 100 -9.94 -15.18 30.11
N MET A 101 -10.41 -16.24 29.46
CA MET A 101 -10.42 -16.34 28.00
C MET A 101 -11.34 -15.28 27.36
N GLN A 102 -12.50 -15.01 27.98
CA GLN A 102 -13.40 -13.94 27.54
C GLN A 102 -12.73 -12.56 27.63
N GLY A 103 -12.00 -12.29 28.72
CA GLY A 103 -11.23 -11.05 28.87
C GLY A 103 -10.14 -10.91 27.80
N GLN A 104 -9.39 -11.98 27.53
CA GLN A 104 -8.36 -11.99 26.48
C GLN A 104 -8.97 -11.74 25.08
N MET A 105 -10.11 -12.35 24.77
CA MET A 105 -10.81 -12.11 23.51
C MET A 105 -11.25 -10.65 23.36
N GLN A 106 -11.79 -10.04 24.42
CA GLN A 106 -12.19 -8.63 24.38
C GLN A 106 -10.99 -7.71 24.15
N GLN A 107 -9.86 -7.98 24.81
CA GLN A 107 -8.61 -7.24 24.60
C GLN A 107 -8.12 -7.37 23.15
N MET A 108 -8.14 -8.59 22.61
CA MET A 108 -7.73 -8.85 21.24
C MET A 108 -8.65 -8.16 20.22
N GLN A 109 -9.96 -8.13 20.46
CA GLN A 109 -10.91 -7.38 19.65
C GLN A 109 -10.60 -5.88 19.65
N GLY A 110 -10.28 -5.31 20.81
CA GLY A 110 -9.86 -3.90 20.90
C GLY A 110 -8.58 -3.61 20.10
N GLN A 111 -7.58 -4.48 20.19
CA GLN A 111 -6.33 -4.36 19.42
C GLN A 111 -6.59 -4.46 17.91
N MET A 112 -7.45 -5.38 17.46
CA MET A 112 -7.82 -5.50 16.05
C MET A 112 -8.51 -4.24 15.52
N GLN A 113 -9.44 -3.66 16.28
CA GLN A 113 -10.10 -2.41 15.90
C GLN A 113 -9.11 -1.24 15.79
N GLN A 114 -8.17 -1.13 16.74
CA GLN A 114 -7.12 -0.12 16.68
C GLN A 114 -6.24 -0.28 15.44
N MET A 115 -5.85 -1.53 15.13
CA MET A 115 -5.03 -1.84 13.97
C MET A 115 -5.76 -1.54 12.65
N GLN A 116 -7.06 -1.82 12.58
CA GLN A 116 -7.89 -1.44 11.42
C GLN A 116 -7.93 0.08 11.24
N GLY A 117 -8.08 0.85 12.33
CA GLY A 117 -8.04 2.31 12.29
C GLY A 117 -6.70 2.84 11.78
N GLN A 118 -5.58 2.29 12.28
CA GLN A 118 -4.24 2.65 11.80
C GLN A 118 -4.04 2.32 10.32
N MET A 119 -4.54 1.16 9.87
CA MET A 119 -4.46 0.75 8.47
C MET A 119 -5.23 1.70 7.54
N GLN A 120 -6.43 2.14 7.95
CA GLN A 120 -7.20 3.12 7.19
C GLN A 120 -6.48 4.48 7.10
N GLN A 121 -5.86 4.94 8.18
CA GLN A 121 -5.07 6.17 8.18
C GLN A 121 -3.85 6.07 7.25
N MET A 122 -3.14 4.93 7.27
CA MET A 122 -2.01 4.70 6.35
C MET A 122 -2.46 4.68 4.89
N GLN A 123 -3.61 4.05 4.58
CA GLN A 123 -4.16 4.05 3.22
C GLN A 123 -4.52 5.47 2.74
N GLN A 124 -5.10 6.30 3.61
CA GLN A 124 -5.38 7.70 3.29
C GLN A 124 -4.10 8.50 3.03
N MET A 125 -3.09 8.34 3.90
CA MET A 125 -1.79 9.00 3.74
C MET A 125 -1.09 8.56 2.44
N GLN A 126 -1.15 7.26 2.13
CA GLN A 126 -0.62 6.72 0.88
C GLN A 126 -1.31 7.34 -0.34
N GLY A 127 -2.64 7.51 -0.28
CA GLY A 127 -3.41 8.21 -1.32
C GLY A 127 -2.92 9.64 -1.53
N GLN A 128 -2.80 10.40 -0.43
CA GLN A 128 -2.33 11.79 -0.47
C GLN A 128 -0.90 11.92 -1.06
N ILE A 129 0.01 11.03 -0.68
CA ILE A 129 1.38 11.01 -1.22
C ILE A 129 1.35 10.69 -2.72
N THR A 130 0.50 9.76 -3.15
CA THR A 130 0.35 9.39 -4.56
C THR A 130 -0.15 10.57 -5.41
N ASP A 131 -1.13 11.32 -4.89
CA ASP A 131 -1.66 12.52 -5.56
C ASP A 131 -0.59 13.62 -5.65
N GLN A 132 0.18 13.84 -4.57
CA GLN A 132 1.28 14.81 -4.56
C GLN A 132 2.37 14.45 -5.57
N ILE A 133 2.76 13.18 -5.65
CA ILE A 133 3.73 12.69 -6.63
C ILE A 133 3.21 12.95 -8.04
N THR A 134 1.94 12.62 -8.31
CA THR A 134 1.31 12.83 -9.63
C THR A 134 1.34 14.31 -10.02
N ALA A 135 1.01 15.22 -9.10
CA ALA A 135 1.05 16.65 -9.35
C ALA A 135 2.48 17.16 -9.63
N LEU A 136 3.46 16.70 -8.85
CA LEU A 136 4.88 17.05 -9.05
C LEU A 136 5.42 16.54 -10.38
N THR A 137 5.07 15.31 -10.78
CA THR A 137 5.44 14.77 -12.08
C THR A 137 4.90 15.62 -13.23
N ALA A 138 3.62 16.04 -13.15
CA ALA A 138 3.03 16.91 -14.17
C ALA A 138 3.75 18.28 -14.26
N LEU A 139 4.11 18.87 -13.11
CA LEU A 139 4.85 20.13 -13.05
C LEU A 139 6.23 20.00 -13.73
N VAL A 140 6.96 18.93 -13.43
CA VAL A 140 8.29 18.68 -14.03
C VAL A 140 8.18 18.48 -15.54
N THR A 141 7.16 17.75 -16.01
CA THR A 141 6.91 17.58 -17.46
C THR A 141 6.65 18.94 -18.14
N ALA A 142 5.83 19.80 -17.53
CA ALA A 142 5.54 21.13 -18.06
C ALA A 142 6.80 22.01 -18.12
N GLN A 143 7.61 22.02 -17.06
CA GLN A 143 8.86 22.78 -17.00
C GLN A 143 9.86 22.31 -18.07
N ASN A 144 10.00 20.99 -18.28
CA ASN A 144 10.85 20.45 -19.35
C ASN A 144 10.36 20.88 -20.74
N GLY A 145 9.03 20.94 -20.95
CA GLY A 145 8.45 21.47 -22.18
C GLY A 145 8.83 22.94 -22.42
N GLN A 146 8.76 23.77 -21.38
CA GLN A 146 9.16 25.18 -21.45
C GLN A 146 10.66 25.34 -21.75
N LEU A 147 11.52 24.55 -21.10
CA LEU A 147 12.96 24.58 -21.34
C LEU A 147 13.31 24.21 -22.79
N ASN A 148 12.66 23.19 -23.35
CA ASN A 148 12.87 22.80 -24.75
C ASN A 148 12.43 23.90 -25.72
N ALA A 149 11.32 24.59 -25.45
CA ALA A 149 10.88 25.71 -26.25
C ALA A 149 11.87 26.88 -26.22
N ILE A 150 12.39 27.23 -25.03
CA ILE A 150 13.41 28.26 -24.85
C ILE A 150 14.70 27.87 -25.59
N ALA A 151 15.16 26.62 -25.46
CA ALA A 151 16.33 26.14 -26.17
C ALA A 151 16.18 26.28 -27.69
N GLY A 152 15.02 25.92 -28.24
CA GLY A 152 14.71 26.12 -29.66
C GLY A 152 14.74 27.59 -30.08
N GLN A 153 14.21 28.49 -29.25
CA GLN A 153 14.28 29.94 -29.49
C GLN A 153 15.72 30.45 -29.50
N ILE A 154 16.56 30.03 -28.56
CA ILE A 154 17.98 30.40 -28.49
C ILE A 154 18.72 29.93 -29.74
N THR A 155 18.51 28.68 -30.17
CA THR A 155 19.12 28.17 -31.42
C THR A 155 18.69 28.99 -32.63
N GLY A 156 17.40 29.30 -32.76
CA GLY A 156 16.89 30.12 -33.85
C GLY A 156 17.47 31.54 -33.85
N GLN A 157 17.59 32.16 -32.68
CA GLN A 157 18.23 33.48 -32.52
C GLN A 157 19.72 33.42 -32.87
N GLY A 158 20.44 32.37 -32.46
CA GLY A 158 21.85 32.18 -32.81
C GLY A 158 22.08 32.14 -34.33
N GLN A 159 21.24 31.40 -35.06
CA GLN A 159 21.28 31.34 -36.52
C GLN A 159 20.98 32.70 -37.18
N GLN A 160 20.04 33.48 -36.61
CA GLN A 160 19.76 34.83 -37.10
C GLN A 160 20.94 35.78 -36.88
N ILE A 161 21.61 35.70 -35.72
CA ILE A 161 22.81 36.50 -35.42
C ILE A 161 23.94 36.17 -36.40
N GLU A 162 24.19 34.88 -36.67
CA GLU A 162 25.21 34.45 -37.62
C GLU A 162 24.94 34.99 -39.04
N LEU A 163 23.69 34.89 -39.51
CA LEU A 163 23.27 35.46 -40.80
C LEU A 163 23.46 36.99 -40.85
N LEU A 164 23.11 37.68 -39.77
CA LEU A 164 23.30 39.13 -39.67
C LEU A 164 24.79 39.51 -39.69
N SER A 165 25.64 38.74 -39.01
CA SER A 165 27.09 38.94 -39.04
C SER A 165 27.65 38.84 -40.46
N VAL A 166 27.28 37.79 -41.19
CA VAL A 166 27.71 37.62 -42.59
C VAL A 166 27.23 38.77 -43.49
N ARG A 167 25.99 39.22 -43.29
CA ARG A 167 25.45 40.37 -44.03
C ARG A 167 26.18 41.67 -43.71
N LEU A 168 26.55 41.86 -42.44
CA LEU A 168 27.35 43.01 -42.01
C LEU A 168 28.74 42.99 -42.65
N ASP A 169 29.41 41.84 -42.68
CA ASP A 169 30.71 41.69 -43.33
C ASP A 169 30.65 42.00 -44.83
N ALA A 170 29.63 41.48 -45.52
CA ALA A 170 29.39 41.79 -46.92
C ALA A 170 29.12 43.29 -47.15
N SER A 171 28.32 43.92 -46.29
CA SER A 171 28.05 45.36 -46.34
C SER A 171 29.31 46.19 -46.08
N ALA A 172 30.16 45.78 -45.14
CA ALA A 172 31.42 46.44 -44.84
C ALA A 172 32.40 46.32 -46.01
N ALA A 173 32.46 45.16 -46.66
CA ALA A 173 33.24 44.96 -47.88
C ALA A 173 32.76 45.89 -49.01
N ARG A 174 31.45 45.98 -49.24
CA ARG A 174 30.86 46.91 -50.23
C ARG A 174 31.16 48.36 -49.92
N ALA A 175 31.00 48.80 -48.67
CA ALA A 175 31.31 50.16 -48.26
C ALA A 175 32.80 50.50 -48.49
N HIS A 176 33.70 49.61 -48.13
CA HIS A 176 35.14 49.74 -48.41
C HIS A 176 35.39 49.86 -49.92
N ASN A 177 34.74 49.00 -50.72
CA ASN A 177 34.89 48.99 -52.16
C ASN A 177 34.34 50.26 -52.83
N SER A 178 33.27 50.84 -52.27
CA SER A 178 32.66 52.08 -52.71
C SER A 178 33.57 53.29 -52.50
N ALA A 179 34.27 53.34 -51.35
CA ALA A 179 35.16 54.41 -50.96
C ALA A 179 36.49 54.35 -51.72
N ASN A 180 36.84 53.18 -52.26
CA ASN A 180 38.03 53.03 -53.07
C ASN A 180 37.84 53.68 -54.44
N THR A 181 38.48 54.83 -54.64
CA THR A 181 38.47 55.60 -55.89
C THR A 181 39.51 55.10 -56.90
N SER A 182 40.36 54.15 -56.52
CA SER A 182 41.31 53.52 -57.44
C SER A 182 40.61 52.66 -58.48
N ASN A 183 41.11 52.66 -59.71
CA ASN A 183 40.67 51.74 -60.77
C ASN A 183 41.14 50.29 -60.53
N ALA A 184 41.99 50.07 -59.53
CA ALA A 184 42.57 48.78 -59.22
C ALA A 184 41.66 48.00 -58.23
N LEU A 185 40.95 46.96 -58.71
CA LEU A 185 40.09 46.15 -57.84
C LEU A 185 40.87 45.08 -57.05
N ASN A 186 42.20 44.97 -57.20
CA ASN A 186 43.05 44.17 -56.31
C ASN A 186 43.08 44.73 -54.87
N LEU A 187 42.59 45.95 -54.67
CA LEU A 187 42.36 46.58 -53.37
C LEU A 187 40.91 46.42 -52.87
N LEU A 188 40.03 45.73 -53.63
CA LEU A 188 38.68 45.44 -53.15
C LEU A 188 38.68 44.29 -52.15
N ARG A 189 37.81 44.40 -51.16
CA ARG A 189 37.49 43.30 -50.26
C ARG A 189 36.52 42.35 -50.96
N PRO A 190 36.74 41.02 -50.85
CA PRO A 190 35.82 40.04 -51.41
C PRO A 190 34.46 40.14 -50.70
N ILE A 191 33.39 40.10 -51.49
CA ILE A 191 32.01 40.09 -50.97
C ILE A 191 31.61 38.62 -50.80
N VAL A 192 31.31 38.21 -49.58
CA VAL A 192 30.85 36.84 -49.28
C VAL A 192 29.41 36.60 -49.71
N LYS A 193 29.00 35.33 -49.86
CA LYS A 193 27.61 34.96 -50.14
C LYS A 193 26.70 35.25 -48.95
N THR A 194 25.58 35.95 -49.16
CA THR A 194 24.66 36.38 -48.07
C THR A 194 23.25 35.79 -48.17
N ILE A 195 22.94 35.13 -49.29
CA ILE A 195 21.63 34.56 -49.59
C ILE A 195 21.79 33.03 -49.70
N PRO A 196 21.00 32.25 -48.94
CA PRO A 196 21.01 30.80 -49.06
C PRO A 196 20.48 30.37 -50.43
N ASN A 197 20.90 29.19 -50.88
CA ASN A 197 20.50 28.56 -52.13
C ASN A 197 21.01 29.27 -53.40
N HIS A 198 20.78 28.62 -54.54
CA HIS A 198 21.10 29.10 -55.87
C HIS A 198 19.81 29.26 -56.68
N PRO A 199 19.75 30.18 -57.64
CA PRO A 199 18.59 30.32 -58.51
C PRO A 199 18.37 29.10 -59.43
N ASP A 200 19.40 28.29 -59.67
CA ASP A 200 19.34 27.05 -60.45
C ASP A 200 20.09 25.92 -59.70
N PRO A 201 19.55 24.71 -59.56
CA PRO A 201 20.26 23.56 -58.97
C PRO A 201 21.51 23.11 -59.76
N GLN A 202 21.66 23.47 -61.03
CA GLN A 202 22.88 23.17 -61.79
C GLN A 202 23.69 24.45 -62.06
N PRO A 203 24.99 24.48 -61.67
CA PRO A 203 25.86 25.60 -62.00
C PRO A 203 26.06 25.72 -63.52
N HIS A 204 26.27 26.94 -64.01
CA HIS A 204 26.54 27.16 -65.43
C HIS A 204 27.84 26.44 -65.84
N PRO A 205 27.87 25.62 -66.90
CA PRO A 205 29.01 24.77 -67.27
C PRO A 205 30.29 25.52 -67.69
N ALA A 206 30.23 26.85 -67.75
CA ALA A 206 31.36 27.69 -68.16
C ALA A 206 32.32 28.01 -67.00
N PHE A 207 31.88 27.78 -65.76
CA PHE A 207 32.72 27.87 -64.58
C PHE A 207 32.70 26.53 -63.87
N HIS A 208 33.88 25.99 -63.58
CA HIS A 208 34.02 24.76 -62.78
C HIS A 208 33.71 25.08 -61.32
N PHE A 209 32.44 25.17 -60.98
CA PHE A 209 32.01 25.16 -59.60
C PHE A 209 32.30 23.77 -59.04
N ASN A 210 33.15 23.73 -58.02
CA ASN A 210 33.63 22.51 -57.38
C ASN A 210 32.59 21.88 -56.43
N GLU A 211 31.52 22.60 -56.13
CA GLU A 211 30.48 22.19 -55.19
C GLU A 211 29.08 22.48 -55.76
N ASN A 212 28.13 21.58 -55.48
CA ASN A 212 26.73 21.76 -55.87
C ASN A 212 26.01 22.85 -55.05
N SER A 213 26.64 23.34 -53.97
CA SER A 213 26.10 24.41 -53.13
C SER A 213 27.20 25.14 -52.35
N TYR A 214 27.14 26.47 -52.29
CA TYR A 214 28.00 27.27 -51.41
C TYR A 214 27.23 27.74 -50.18
N ALA A 215 27.84 27.60 -49.00
CA ALA A 215 27.26 28.08 -47.75
C ALA A 215 27.19 29.62 -47.72
N ILE A 216 26.29 30.16 -46.88
CA ILE A 216 26.31 31.58 -46.55
C ILE A 216 27.66 31.88 -45.86
N GLY A 217 28.30 32.98 -46.23
CA GLY A 217 29.62 33.39 -45.74
C GLY A 217 30.78 32.90 -46.61
N THR A 218 30.57 31.97 -47.54
CA THR A 218 31.65 31.50 -48.42
C THR A 218 32.11 32.62 -49.37
N PRO A 219 33.43 32.86 -49.52
CA PRO A 219 33.93 33.77 -50.55
C PRO A 219 33.66 33.22 -51.96
N PRO A 220 33.61 34.09 -52.99
CA PRO A 220 33.48 33.63 -54.37
C PRO A 220 34.68 32.76 -54.77
N PRO A 221 34.47 31.73 -55.61
CA PRO A 221 35.55 30.99 -56.24
C PRO A 221 36.54 31.91 -56.97
N ASP A 222 37.82 31.52 -56.97
CA ASP A 222 38.87 32.26 -57.65
C ASP A 222 38.54 32.47 -59.13
N GLY A 223 38.73 33.71 -59.61
CA GLY A 223 38.44 34.10 -60.99
C GLY A 223 36.96 34.26 -61.33
N LEU A 224 36.02 33.92 -60.43
CA LEU A 224 34.59 34.18 -60.66
C LEU A 224 34.30 35.67 -60.71
N VAL A 225 34.84 36.42 -59.75
CA VAL A 225 34.63 37.87 -59.60
C VAL A 225 35.86 38.62 -60.12
N PRO A 226 35.71 39.56 -61.08
CA PRO A 226 36.84 40.29 -61.64
C PRO A 226 37.57 41.17 -60.62
N HIS A 227 38.90 41.27 -60.76
CA HIS A 227 39.77 42.07 -59.89
C HIS A 227 40.24 43.41 -60.52
N THR A 228 39.73 43.84 -61.68
CA THR A 228 39.86 45.24 -62.15
C THR A 228 38.60 45.76 -62.85
N PHE A 229 38.35 47.09 -62.85
CA PHE A 229 37.22 47.68 -63.61
C PHE A 229 37.36 47.41 -65.11
N GLU A 230 38.61 47.39 -65.57
CA GLU A 230 38.99 46.95 -66.90
C GLU A 230 38.58 45.49 -67.15
N ALA A 231 38.80 44.58 -66.19
CA ALA A 231 38.35 43.20 -66.29
C ALA A 231 36.81 43.08 -66.28
N VAL A 232 36.08 43.91 -65.51
CA VAL A 232 34.61 44.00 -65.60
C VAL A 232 34.18 44.43 -67.01
N ASN A 233 34.86 45.43 -67.59
CA ASN A 233 34.59 45.90 -68.95
C ASN A 233 35.05 44.92 -70.03
N ALA A 234 35.98 44.03 -69.72
CA ALA A 234 36.48 42.99 -70.61
C ALA A 234 35.57 41.75 -70.64
N ILE A 235 34.61 41.60 -69.73
CA ILE A 235 33.64 40.47 -69.76
C ILE A 235 32.76 40.60 -71.00
N ASP A 236 33.05 39.83 -72.04
CA ASP A 236 32.34 39.80 -73.32
C ASP A 236 31.31 38.65 -73.43
N SER A 237 31.22 37.81 -72.40
CA SER A 237 30.35 36.63 -72.36
C SER A 237 29.24 36.76 -71.33
N HIS A 238 28.02 36.38 -71.71
CA HIS A 238 26.91 36.25 -70.76
C HIS A 238 27.15 35.16 -69.71
N ASN A 239 27.97 34.15 -70.01
CA ASN A 239 28.17 32.97 -69.16
C ASN A 239 28.86 33.33 -67.84
N GLN A 240 29.82 34.25 -67.85
CA GLN A 240 30.48 34.69 -66.61
C GLN A 240 29.51 35.45 -65.70
N PHE A 241 28.66 36.31 -66.25
CA PHE A 241 27.63 36.97 -65.46
C PHE A 241 26.57 35.98 -64.93
N ASP A 242 26.24 34.94 -65.69
CA ASP A 242 25.33 33.89 -65.24
C ASP A 242 25.94 33.10 -64.07
N ALA A 243 27.25 32.82 -64.13
CA ALA A 243 27.99 32.20 -63.03
C ALA A 243 28.02 33.10 -61.77
N ILE A 244 28.31 34.40 -61.92
CA ILE A 244 28.29 35.35 -60.80
C ILE A 244 26.88 35.47 -60.22
N TYR A 245 25.85 35.57 -61.07
CA TYR A 245 24.45 35.57 -60.64
C TYR A 245 24.10 34.29 -59.89
N TRP A 246 24.51 33.12 -60.40
CA TRP A 246 24.26 31.84 -59.77
C TRP A 246 24.88 31.76 -58.36
N PHE A 247 26.10 32.27 -58.18
CA PHE A 247 26.77 32.29 -56.87
C PHE A 247 26.08 33.24 -55.88
N TYR A 248 25.86 34.51 -56.26
CA TYR A 248 25.35 35.54 -55.36
C TYR A 248 23.82 35.58 -55.22
N ASN A 249 23.10 34.99 -56.18
CA ASN A 249 21.64 35.05 -56.29
C ASN A 249 21.09 36.51 -56.28
N ASP A 250 21.81 37.45 -56.89
CA ASP A 250 21.39 38.85 -57.01
C ASP A 250 20.67 39.11 -58.34
N ALA A 251 19.36 39.38 -58.29
CA ALA A 251 18.53 39.60 -59.47
C ALA A 251 19.03 40.74 -60.40
N LYS A 252 19.85 41.68 -59.89
CA LYS A 252 20.48 42.71 -60.72
C LYS A 252 21.47 42.10 -61.71
N LEU A 253 22.08 40.98 -61.38
CA LEU A 253 23.07 40.26 -62.19
C LEU A 253 22.44 39.23 -63.14
N ALA A 254 21.17 38.88 -62.97
CA ALA A 254 20.45 37.91 -63.82
C ALA A 254 20.44 38.31 -65.31
N ARG A 255 20.42 37.31 -66.21
CA ARG A 255 20.41 37.49 -67.68
C ARG A 255 19.19 38.29 -68.14
N GLY A 256 17.97 37.77 -67.91
CA GLY A 256 16.70 38.41 -68.31
C GLY A 256 16.75 39.06 -69.71
N ASP A 257 16.17 40.25 -69.83
CA ASP A 257 16.24 41.08 -71.05
C ASP A 257 17.48 42.01 -71.08
N LYS A 258 18.48 41.78 -70.21
CA LYS A 258 19.63 42.69 -70.06
C LYS A 258 20.73 42.35 -71.05
N ASN A 259 21.22 43.37 -71.76
CA ASN A 259 22.41 43.25 -72.60
C ASN A 259 23.71 43.28 -71.76
N LEU A 260 24.86 42.97 -72.39
CA LEU A 260 26.16 42.94 -71.71
C LEU A 260 26.52 44.26 -71.02
N ILE A 261 26.21 45.40 -71.64
CA ILE A 261 26.52 46.73 -71.08
C ILE A 261 25.73 46.94 -69.77
N GLN A 262 24.44 46.59 -69.77
CA GLN A 262 23.60 46.69 -68.59
C GLN A 262 24.08 45.75 -67.46
N ARG A 263 24.54 44.54 -67.79
CA ARG A 263 25.06 43.59 -66.79
C ARG A 263 26.43 44.00 -66.24
N ARG A 264 27.32 44.56 -67.08
CA ARG A 264 28.59 45.16 -66.64
C ARG A 264 28.35 46.30 -65.65
N SER A 265 27.41 47.20 -65.98
CA SER A 265 27.00 48.28 -65.09
C SER A 265 26.43 47.74 -63.78
N ALA A 266 25.57 46.72 -63.83
CA ALA A 266 25.02 46.09 -62.63
C ALA A 266 26.09 45.43 -61.74
N LEU A 267 27.08 44.76 -62.34
CA LEU A 267 28.20 44.15 -61.60
C LEU A 267 29.11 45.21 -60.96
N ALA A 268 29.43 46.26 -61.71
CA ALA A 268 30.18 47.40 -61.21
C ALA A 268 29.48 48.06 -60.00
N THR A 269 28.16 48.22 -60.08
CA THR A 269 27.36 48.72 -58.96
C THR A 269 27.38 47.73 -57.80
N PHE A 270 27.08 46.45 -58.03
CA PHE A 270 27.07 45.40 -57.00
C PHE A 270 28.37 45.34 -56.19
N MET A 271 29.52 45.48 -56.86
CA MET A 271 30.84 45.45 -56.22
C MET A 271 31.11 46.67 -55.33
N LYS A 272 30.42 47.79 -55.59
CA LYS A 272 30.53 49.08 -54.90
C LYS A 272 29.35 49.40 -53.97
N SER A 273 28.27 48.61 -53.97
CA SER A 273 27.01 48.91 -53.25
C SER A 273 26.63 47.83 -52.28
#